data_AF-A0A0U4V3C2-F1
#
_entry.id   AF-A0A0U4V3C2-F1
#
_cell.length_a   1.000
_cell.length_b   1.000
_cell.length_c   1.000
_cell.angle_alpha   90.00
_cell.angle_beta   90.00
_cell.angle_gamma   90.00
#
_symmetry.space_group_name_H-M   'P 1'
#
loop_
_entity.id
_entity.type
_entity.pdbx_description
1 polymer ?
#
loop_
_entity_poly.entity_id
_entity_poly.type
_entity_poly.pdbx_seq_one_letter_code
_entity_poly.pdbx_strand_id
1 'polypeptide(L)'
;MEIYNTEEQQVEAIKRFFREHGLSMVAGIVIGLGGLYGFRFYQAKQLEAQQAQSAAYAVLVDKAAAEGADKKAWLVDAQKFIADHKDSNYSHLAALMAAKEAVVLKDYAAAELQLSAVVASSKVPEVVAVAQLRLARVQAEQAKYKEALATLGATMPAAFAAQQNELKGDVLLKSGDETAALSAYKAAQAVTEVGKNPLLDVKLNELAHVAG
;
A
#
# COMPACT_ATOMS: atom_id res chain seq x y z
N MET A 1 -47.28 42.86 -11.82
CA MET A 1 -46.33 42.55 -12.91
C MET A 1 -46.13 43.85 -13.67
N GLU A 2 -45.08 44.60 -13.40
CA GLU A 2 -44.69 45.68 -14.32
C GLU A 2 -43.82 45.05 -15.41
N ILE A 3 -44.40 44.95 -16.60
CA ILE A 3 -43.73 44.52 -17.81
C ILE A 3 -43.06 45.78 -18.37
N TYR A 4 -41.75 45.91 -18.16
CA TYR A 4 -40.94 47.03 -18.67
C TYR A 4 -40.95 47.03 -20.20
N ASN A 5 -41.76 47.90 -20.80
CA ASN A 5 -42.07 47.90 -22.24
C ASN A 5 -41.57 49.16 -22.98
N THR A 6 -40.38 49.68 -22.63
CA THR A 6 -39.61 50.59 -23.50
C THR A 6 -38.11 50.30 -23.39
N GLU A 7 -37.39 50.39 -24.51
CA GLU A 7 -35.94 50.10 -24.58
C GLU A 7 -35.12 50.96 -23.59
N GLU A 8 -35.54 52.20 -23.33
CA GLU A 8 -34.84 53.11 -22.41
C GLU A 8 -34.86 52.64 -20.95
N GLN A 9 -35.99 52.12 -20.46
CA GLN A 9 -36.12 51.64 -19.08
C GLN A 9 -35.33 50.34 -18.84
N GLN A 10 -35.22 49.48 -19.86
CA GLN A 10 -34.39 48.28 -19.77
C GLN A 10 -32.89 48.65 -19.69
N VAL A 11 -32.45 49.64 -20.46
CA VAL A 11 -31.07 50.14 -20.41
C VAL A 11 -30.76 50.75 -19.03
N GLU A 12 -31.69 51.49 -18.45
CA GLU A 12 -31.51 52.12 -17.14
C GLU A 12 -31.46 51.09 -15.99
N ALA A 13 -32.29 50.04 -16.06
CA ALA A 13 -32.26 48.93 -15.11
C ALA A 13 -30.93 48.16 -15.15
N ILE A 14 -30.38 47.89 -16.35
CA ILE A 14 -29.06 47.26 -16.51
C ILE A 14 -27.95 48.15 -15.95
N LYS A 15 -27.96 49.47 -16.27
CA LYS A 15 -26.99 50.42 -15.75
C LYS A 15 -27.05 50.55 -14.22
N ARG A 16 -28.23 50.40 -13.62
CA ARG A 16 -28.42 50.42 -12.17
C ARG A 16 -27.89 49.14 -11.52
N PHE A 17 -28.22 47.98 -12.09
CA PHE A 17 -27.72 46.67 -11.62
C PHE A 17 -26.19 46.62 -11.59
N PHE A 18 -25.51 47.07 -12.66
CA PHE A 18 -24.05 47.12 -12.70
C PHE A 18 -23.44 48.15 -11.74
N ARG A 19 -24.12 49.27 -11.47
CA ARG A 19 -23.66 50.24 -10.46
C ARG A 19 -23.78 49.69 -9.04
N GLU A 20 -24.84 48.95 -8.76
CA GLU A 20 -25.12 48.40 -7.42
C GLU A 20 -24.33 47.10 -7.15
N HIS A 21 -24.07 46.28 -8.18
CA HIS A 21 -23.49 44.93 -8.03
C HIS A 21 -22.23 44.66 -8.88
N GLY A 22 -21.74 45.62 -9.66
CA GLY A 22 -20.58 45.42 -10.53
C GLY A 22 -19.33 44.99 -9.75
N LEU A 23 -19.12 45.55 -8.56
CA LEU A 23 -17.99 45.19 -7.70
C LEU A 23 -18.08 43.75 -7.17
N SER A 24 -19.25 43.32 -6.71
CA SER A 24 -19.45 41.95 -6.21
C SER A 24 -19.39 40.91 -7.33
N MET A 25 -19.87 41.26 -8.53
CA MET A 25 -19.76 40.38 -9.70
C MET A 25 -18.29 40.21 -10.14
N VAL A 26 -17.53 41.30 -10.22
CA VAL A 26 -16.08 41.23 -10.53
C VAL A 26 -15.34 40.47 -9.43
N ALA A 27 -15.64 40.72 -8.16
CA ALA A 27 -15.04 39.97 -7.05
C ALA A 27 -15.35 38.47 -7.14
N GLY A 28 -16.60 38.10 -7.43
CA GLY A 28 -17.01 36.71 -7.64
C GLY A 28 -16.28 36.04 -8.81
N ILE A 29 -16.12 36.74 -9.94
CA ILE A 29 -15.37 36.25 -11.10
C ILE A 29 -13.89 36.05 -10.75
N VAL A 30 -13.26 37.03 -10.07
CA VAL A 30 -11.85 36.94 -9.68
C VAL A 30 -11.62 35.79 -8.70
N ILE A 31 -12.50 35.61 -7.71
CA ILE A 31 -12.42 34.49 -6.76
C ILE A 31 -12.65 33.15 -7.50
N GLY A 32 -13.65 33.09 -8.38
CA GLY A 32 -13.97 31.89 -9.14
C GLY A 32 -12.83 31.45 -10.06
N LEU A 33 -12.27 32.39 -10.84
CA LEU A 33 -11.12 32.12 -11.70
C LEU A 33 -9.86 31.84 -10.89
N GLY A 34 -9.59 32.62 -9.84
CA GLY A 34 -8.44 32.41 -8.97
C GLY A 34 -8.45 31.04 -8.29
N GLY A 35 -9.61 30.63 -7.76
CA GLY A 35 -9.80 29.29 -7.19
C GLY A 35 -9.62 28.18 -8.22
N LEU A 36 -10.20 28.34 -9.42
CA LEU A 36 -10.08 27.37 -10.50
C LEU A 36 -8.63 27.21 -10.97
N TYR A 37 -7.94 28.31 -11.30
CA TYR A 37 -6.55 28.26 -11.74
C TYR A 37 -5.61 27.79 -10.63
N GLY A 38 -5.82 28.22 -9.39
CA GLY A 38 -5.08 27.74 -8.23
C GLY A 38 -5.22 26.23 -8.04
N PHE A 39 -6.44 25.70 -8.10
CA PHE A 39 -6.69 24.26 -7.98
C PHE A 39 -6.12 23.47 -9.17
N ARG A 40 -6.19 24.01 -10.39
CA ARG A 40 -5.58 23.37 -11.57
C ARG A 40 -4.06 23.36 -11.50
N PHE A 41 -3.44 24.46 -11.04
CA PHE A 41 -1.99 24.53 -10.85
C PHE A 41 -1.53 23.53 -9.79
N TYR A 42 -2.25 23.45 -8.67
CA TYR A 42 -1.99 22.46 -7.62
C TYR A 42 -2.07 21.02 -8.14
N GLN A 43 -3.14 20.68 -8.88
CA GLN A 43 -3.28 19.35 -9.50
C GLN A 43 -2.19 19.05 -10.51
N ALA A 44 -1.81 20.03 -11.35
CA ALA A 44 -0.74 19.85 -12.32
C ALA A 44 0.60 19.54 -11.64
N LYS A 45 0.92 20.25 -10.54
CA LYS A 45 2.13 19.99 -9.75
C LYS A 45 2.10 18.62 -9.06
N GLN A 46 0.94 18.22 -8.55
CA GLN A 46 0.77 16.89 -7.97
C GLN A 46 0.97 15.78 -9.01
N LEU A 47 0.42 15.95 -10.22
CA LEU A 47 0.57 15.00 -11.33
C LEU A 47 2.02 14.90 -11.81
N GLU A 48 2.70 16.03 -11.99
CA GLU A 48 4.11 16.09 -12.39
C GLU A 48 5.00 15.36 -11.38
N ALA A 49 4.77 15.58 -10.07
CA ALA A 49 5.49 14.88 -9.02
C ALA A 49 5.24 13.36 -9.05
N GLN A 50 3.99 12.93 -9.26
CA GLN A 50 3.65 11.50 -9.37
C GLN A 50 4.27 10.84 -10.61
N GLN A 51 4.33 11.54 -11.74
CA GLN A 51 4.98 11.06 -12.96
C GLN A 51 6.48 10.89 -12.77
N ALA A 52 7.15 11.87 -12.15
CA ALA A 52 8.57 11.79 -11.84
C ALA A 52 8.88 10.61 -10.88
N GLN A 53 8.06 10.41 -9.85
CA GLN A 53 8.19 9.26 -8.93
C GLN A 53 8.00 7.93 -9.66
N SER A 54 7.00 7.84 -10.54
CA SER A 54 6.74 6.64 -11.34
C SER A 54 7.93 6.30 -12.25
N ALA A 55 8.49 7.30 -12.94
CA ALA A 55 9.66 7.12 -13.80
C ALA A 55 10.90 6.69 -12.99
N ALA A 56 11.15 7.33 -11.84
CA ALA A 56 12.26 6.96 -10.96
C ALA A 56 12.09 5.54 -10.39
N TYR A 57 10.85 5.15 -10.04
CA TYR A 57 10.54 3.78 -9.62
C TYR A 57 10.77 2.77 -10.74
N ALA A 58 10.37 3.06 -11.98
CA ALA A 58 10.61 2.18 -13.12
C ALA A 58 12.11 1.93 -13.33
N VAL A 59 12.94 2.98 -13.26
CA VAL A 59 14.42 2.85 -13.32
C VAL A 59 14.95 1.96 -12.19
N LEU A 60 14.41 2.11 -10.97
CA LEU A 60 14.80 1.28 -9.84
C LEU A 60 14.45 -0.21 -10.09
N VAL A 61 13.28 -0.48 -10.64
CA VAL A 61 12.83 -1.85 -10.98
C VAL A 61 13.70 -2.47 -12.07
N ASP A 62 13.97 -1.72 -13.15
CA ASP A 62 14.80 -2.19 -14.26
C ASP A 62 16.23 -2.51 -13.78
N LYS A 63 16.78 -1.67 -12.90
CA LYS A 63 18.09 -1.93 -12.29
C LYS A 63 18.11 -3.19 -11.42
N ALA A 64 17.02 -3.49 -10.72
CA ALA A 64 16.91 -4.72 -9.92
C ALA A 64 16.86 -5.98 -10.81
N ALA A 65 16.23 -5.87 -11.98
CA ALA A 65 16.02 -6.96 -12.92
C ALA A 65 17.21 -7.21 -13.86
N ALA A 66 18.16 -6.27 -13.94
CA ALA A 66 19.32 -6.39 -14.81
C ALA A 66 20.17 -7.63 -14.47
N GLU A 67 20.63 -8.33 -15.51
CA GLU A 67 21.52 -9.47 -15.34
C GLU A 67 22.83 -9.03 -14.68
N GLY A 68 23.25 -9.76 -13.63
CA GLY A 68 24.44 -9.40 -12.86
C GLY A 68 24.27 -8.17 -11.95
N ALA A 69 23.04 -7.69 -11.71
CA ALA A 69 22.80 -6.56 -10.82
C ALA A 69 23.44 -6.76 -9.43
N ASP A 70 24.23 -5.77 -9.00
CA ASP A 70 24.75 -5.72 -7.64
C ASP A 70 23.60 -5.38 -6.68
N LYS A 71 23.09 -6.41 -6.00
CA LYS A 71 21.99 -6.30 -5.03
C LYS A 71 22.32 -5.36 -3.88
N LYS A 72 23.58 -5.29 -3.43
CA LYS A 72 23.96 -4.41 -2.32
C LYS A 72 23.94 -2.96 -2.76
N ALA A 73 24.51 -2.67 -3.93
CA ALA A 73 24.43 -1.32 -4.51
C ALA A 73 22.96 -0.92 -4.78
N TRP A 74 22.16 -1.83 -5.31
CA TRP A 74 20.74 -1.60 -5.56
C TRP A 74 19.95 -1.30 -4.28
N LEU A 75 20.23 -2.00 -3.17
CA LEU A 75 19.59 -1.71 -1.87
C LEU A 75 19.88 -0.30 -1.37
N VAL A 76 21.07 0.25 -1.63
CA VAL A 76 21.40 1.65 -1.27
C VAL A 76 20.52 2.62 -2.09
N ASP A 77 20.38 2.38 -3.40
CA ASP A 77 19.53 3.20 -4.25
C ASP A 77 18.05 3.11 -3.85
N ALA A 78 17.59 1.90 -3.50
CA ALA A 78 16.23 1.68 -3.02
C ALA A 78 15.97 2.44 -1.71
N GLN A 79 16.91 2.40 -0.76
CA GLN A 79 16.80 3.15 0.50
C GLN A 79 16.76 4.66 0.25
N LYS A 80 17.60 5.16 -0.67
CA LYS A 80 17.57 6.56 -1.08
C LYS A 80 16.21 6.93 -1.67
N PHE A 81 15.68 6.12 -2.59
CA PHE A 81 14.36 6.33 -3.18
C PHE A 81 13.25 6.37 -2.12
N ILE A 82 13.25 5.44 -1.18
CA ILE A 82 12.28 5.38 -0.07
C ILE A 82 12.37 6.64 0.80
N ALA A 83 13.58 7.10 1.11
CA ALA A 83 13.80 8.30 1.91
C ALA A 83 13.37 9.59 1.19
N ASP A 84 13.58 9.67 -0.12
CA ASP A 84 13.24 10.83 -0.95
C ASP A 84 11.74 10.90 -1.30
N HIS A 85 11.00 9.78 -1.15
CA HIS A 85 9.58 9.67 -1.51
C HIS A 85 8.69 9.09 -0.41
N LYS A 86 8.96 9.48 0.85
CA LYS A 86 8.20 9.02 2.03
C LYS A 86 6.69 9.10 1.82
N ASP A 87 5.98 8.11 2.37
CA ASP A 87 4.52 7.99 2.35
C ASP A 87 3.89 7.85 0.95
N SER A 88 4.69 7.62 -0.09
CA SER A 88 4.18 7.31 -1.43
C SER A 88 3.95 5.82 -1.61
N ASN A 89 2.98 5.45 -2.44
CA ASN A 89 2.76 4.05 -2.81
C ASN A 89 4.02 3.44 -3.46
N TYR A 90 4.76 4.22 -4.25
CA TYR A 90 6.02 3.76 -4.85
C TYR A 90 7.10 3.48 -3.79
N SER A 91 7.19 4.27 -2.71
CA SER A 91 8.11 3.96 -1.60
C SER A 91 7.75 2.65 -0.91
N HIS A 92 6.46 2.34 -0.74
CA HIS A 92 6.04 1.06 -0.16
C HIS A 92 6.42 -0.11 -1.07
N LEU A 93 6.21 0.03 -2.38
CA LEU A 93 6.61 -1.00 -3.36
C LEU A 93 8.14 -1.18 -3.40
N ALA A 94 8.90 -0.08 -3.38
CA ALA A 94 10.36 -0.13 -3.30
C ALA A 94 10.85 -0.80 -2.01
N ALA A 95 10.21 -0.52 -0.86
CA ALA A 95 10.53 -1.16 0.41
C ALA A 95 10.22 -2.67 0.39
N LEU A 96 9.11 -3.09 -0.23
CA LEU A 96 8.80 -4.51 -0.44
C LEU A 96 9.84 -5.22 -1.31
N MET A 97 10.35 -4.56 -2.35
CA MET A 97 11.44 -5.08 -3.18
C MET A 97 12.77 -5.11 -2.41
N ALA A 98 13.07 -4.06 -1.64
CA ALA A 98 14.24 -3.99 -0.78
C ALA A 98 14.25 -5.14 0.23
N ALA A 99 13.12 -5.42 0.86
CA ALA A 99 13.00 -6.57 1.76
C ALA A 99 13.28 -7.91 1.06
N LYS A 100 12.77 -8.09 -0.16
CA LYS A 100 13.03 -9.31 -0.95
C LYS A 100 14.52 -9.47 -1.23
N GLU A 101 15.20 -8.44 -1.72
CA GLU A 101 16.63 -8.53 -2.04
C GLU A 101 17.48 -8.69 -0.78
N ALA A 102 17.10 -8.07 0.34
CA ALA A 102 17.73 -8.30 1.65
C ALA A 102 17.62 -9.76 2.10
N VAL A 103 16.46 -10.40 1.94
CA VAL A 103 16.28 -11.85 2.20
C VAL A 103 17.20 -12.69 1.32
N VAL A 104 17.36 -12.36 0.03
CA VAL A 104 18.28 -13.09 -0.87
C VAL A 104 19.73 -12.99 -0.38
N LEU A 105 20.10 -11.84 0.19
CA LEU A 105 21.41 -11.62 0.82
C LEU A 105 21.51 -12.19 2.24
N LYS A 106 20.46 -12.85 2.75
CA LYS A 106 20.31 -13.35 4.13
C LYS A 106 20.41 -12.25 5.20
N ASP A 107 20.19 -11.00 4.82
CA ASP A 107 20.07 -9.87 5.75
C ASP A 107 18.61 -9.75 6.22
N TYR A 108 18.23 -10.67 7.11
CA TYR A 108 16.87 -10.73 7.64
C TYR A 108 16.51 -9.51 8.50
N ALA A 109 17.50 -8.89 9.16
CA ALA A 109 17.28 -7.69 9.96
C ALA A 109 16.90 -6.49 9.07
N ALA A 110 17.61 -6.30 7.95
CA ALA A 110 17.23 -5.27 6.97
C ALA A 110 15.86 -5.56 6.35
N ALA A 111 15.54 -6.83 6.04
CA ALA A 111 14.24 -7.19 5.51
C ALA A 111 13.10 -6.89 6.48
N GLU A 112 13.29 -7.24 7.76
CA GLU A 112 12.32 -6.97 8.83
C GLU A 112 12.07 -5.47 9.00
N LEU A 113 13.13 -4.65 8.97
CA LEU A 113 13.02 -3.20 9.07
C LEU A 113 12.16 -2.62 7.93
N GLN A 114 12.45 -3.02 6.68
CA GLN A 114 11.71 -2.53 5.51
C GLN A 114 10.23 -2.96 5.54
N LEU A 115 9.96 -4.22 5.90
CA LEU A 115 8.59 -4.72 5.97
C LEU A 115 7.79 -4.07 7.10
N SER A 116 8.41 -3.89 8.26
CA SER A 116 7.78 -3.21 9.41
C SER A 116 7.43 -1.76 9.08
N ALA A 117 8.29 -1.06 8.34
CA ALA A 117 8.00 0.29 7.87
C ALA A 117 6.77 0.32 6.96
N VAL A 118 6.66 -0.61 5.99
CA VAL A 118 5.48 -0.70 5.10
C VAL A 118 4.20 -0.98 5.89
N VAL A 119 4.24 -1.88 6.88
CA VAL A 119 3.09 -2.17 7.75
C VAL A 119 2.64 -0.93 8.52
N ALA A 120 3.58 -0.09 8.95
CA ALA A 120 3.30 1.11 9.73
C ALA A 120 2.78 2.30 8.90
N SER A 121 3.20 2.44 7.63
CA SER A 121 2.92 3.64 6.82
C SER A 121 1.91 3.43 5.69
N SER A 122 1.72 2.21 5.19
CA SER A 122 0.81 1.96 4.08
C SER A 122 -0.66 2.09 4.49
N LYS A 123 -1.44 2.77 3.66
CA LYS A 123 -2.89 2.93 3.81
C LYS A 123 -3.70 1.94 2.98
N VAL A 124 -3.03 1.11 2.18
CA VAL A 124 -3.67 0.11 1.31
C VAL A 124 -3.69 -1.23 2.04
N PRO A 125 -4.86 -1.74 2.47
CA PRO A 125 -4.96 -2.94 3.30
C PRO A 125 -4.29 -4.18 2.68
N GLU A 126 -4.37 -4.33 1.37
CA GLU A 126 -3.77 -5.44 0.63
C GLU A 126 -2.25 -5.38 0.65
N VAL A 127 -1.67 -4.18 0.58
CA VAL A 127 -0.21 -3.97 0.69
C VAL A 127 0.25 -4.28 2.11
N VAL A 128 -0.52 -3.85 3.12
CA VAL A 128 -0.23 -4.15 4.53
C VAL A 128 -0.27 -5.65 4.78
N ALA A 129 -1.29 -6.37 4.29
CA ALA A 129 -1.41 -7.82 4.45
C ALA A 129 -0.23 -8.57 3.80
N VAL A 130 0.17 -8.18 2.59
CA VAL A 130 1.36 -8.76 1.93
C VAL A 130 2.63 -8.50 2.76
N ALA A 131 2.79 -7.28 3.30
CA ALA A 131 3.93 -6.93 4.14
C ALA A 131 3.93 -7.74 5.45
N GLN A 132 2.79 -7.91 6.11
CA GLN A 132 2.64 -8.70 7.34
C GLN A 132 2.97 -10.18 7.13
N LEU A 133 2.44 -10.80 6.06
CA LEU A 133 2.76 -12.20 5.75
C LEU A 133 4.26 -12.40 5.48
N ARG A 134 4.88 -11.47 4.75
CA ARG A 134 6.33 -11.53 4.49
C ARG A 134 7.14 -11.26 5.76
N LEU A 135 6.71 -10.32 6.60
CA LEU A 135 7.35 -9.97 7.87
C LEU A 135 7.36 -11.16 8.81
N ALA A 136 6.22 -11.85 8.95
CA ALA A 136 6.12 -13.04 9.77
C ALA A 136 7.04 -14.18 9.29
N ARG A 137 7.19 -14.38 7.97
CA ARG A 137 8.18 -15.33 7.43
C ARG A 137 9.60 -14.94 7.82
N VAL A 138 9.97 -13.67 7.66
CA VAL A 138 11.30 -13.16 8.02
C VAL A 138 11.58 -13.27 9.52
N GLN A 139 10.58 -12.98 10.36
CA GLN A 139 10.67 -13.18 11.81
C GLN A 139 10.84 -14.65 12.17
N ALA A 140 10.11 -15.56 11.50
CA ALA A 140 10.25 -17.00 11.71
C ALA A 140 11.62 -17.54 11.29
N GLU A 141 12.21 -17.06 10.19
CA GLU A 141 13.58 -17.41 9.78
C GLU A 141 14.63 -16.92 10.78
N GLN A 142 14.34 -15.87 11.54
CA GLN A 142 15.17 -15.39 12.65
C GLN A 142 14.84 -16.08 13.99
N ALA A 143 14.01 -17.13 13.98
CA ALA A 143 13.49 -17.80 15.18
C ALA A 143 12.71 -16.90 16.15
N LYS A 144 12.24 -15.73 15.70
CA LYS A 144 11.39 -14.79 16.45
C LYS A 144 9.92 -15.23 16.40
N TYR A 145 9.64 -16.46 16.81
CA TYR A 145 8.32 -17.08 16.61
C TYR A 145 7.17 -16.32 17.29
N LYS A 146 7.39 -15.78 18.49
CA LYS A 146 6.38 -14.98 19.21
C LYS A 146 6.02 -13.71 18.44
N GLU A 147 7.02 -13.02 17.88
CA GLU A 147 6.81 -11.83 17.08
C GLU A 147 6.11 -12.17 15.76
N ALA A 148 6.51 -13.25 15.09
CA ALA A 148 5.85 -13.75 13.89
C ALA A 148 4.36 -14.04 14.14
N LEU A 149 4.03 -14.70 15.24
CA LEU A 149 2.63 -14.99 15.62
C LEU A 149 1.85 -13.71 15.97
N ALA A 150 2.49 -12.71 16.58
CA ALA A 150 1.88 -11.41 16.83
C ALA A 150 1.58 -10.67 15.52
N THR A 151 2.53 -10.65 14.58
CA THR A 151 2.34 -10.11 13.22
C THR A 151 1.17 -10.80 12.50
N LEU A 152 1.07 -12.13 12.61
CA LEU A 152 -0.03 -12.91 12.03
C LEU A 152 -1.33 -12.81 12.81
N GLY A 153 -1.34 -12.21 14.01
CA GLY A 153 -2.54 -11.91 14.76
C GLY A 153 -3.23 -10.61 14.34
N ALA A 154 -2.54 -9.77 13.55
CA ALA A 154 -3.09 -8.53 13.05
C ALA A 154 -4.21 -8.76 12.03
N THR A 155 -5.13 -7.78 11.93
CA THR A 155 -6.25 -7.84 10.99
C THR A 155 -5.75 -7.75 9.55
N MET A 156 -6.28 -8.62 8.69
CA MET A 156 -6.04 -8.65 7.24
C MET A 156 -7.37 -8.75 6.48
N PRO A 157 -7.43 -8.36 5.19
CA PRO A 157 -8.59 -8.61 4.35
C PRO A 157 -8.91 -10.11 4.26
N ALA A 158 -10.19 -10.47 4.18
CA ALA A 158 -10.64 -11.87 4.20
C ALA A 158 -9.98 -12.76 3.13
N ALA A 159 -9.60 -12.19 1.98
CA ALA A 159 -8.90 -12.89 0.91
C ALA A 159 -7.54 -13.49 1.34
N PHE A 160 -6.92 -12.98 2.41
CA PHE A 160 -5.64 -13.46 2.95
C PHE A 160 -5.80 -14.49 4.07
N ALA A 161 -7.03 -14.78 4.54
CA ALA A 161 -7.27 -15.62 5.71
C ALA A 161 -6.67 -17.04 5.58
N ALA A 162 -6.73 -17.63 4.38
CA ALA A 162 -6.10 -18.92 4.11
C ALA A 162 -4.57 -18.86 4.32
N GLN A 163 -3.92 -17.89 3.70
CA GLN A 163 -2.46 -17.71 3.76
C GLN A 163 -1.99 -17.34 5.17
N GLN A 164 -2.77 -16.54 5.89
CA GLN A 164 -2.51 -16.15 7.28
C GLN A 164 -2.54 -17.36 8.21
N ASN A 165 -3.58 -18.19 8.12
CA ASN A 165 -3.68 -19.39 8.96
C ASN A 165 -2.67 -20.47 8.58
N GLU A 166 -2.39 -20.65 7.29
CA GLU A 166 -1.35 -21.58 6.83
C GLU A 166 0.02 -21.17 7.39
N LEU A 167 0.41 -19.89 7.23
CA LEU A 167 1.68 -19.40 7.75
C LEU A 167 1.72 -19.42 9.29
N LYS A 168 0.59 -19.21 9.97
CA LYS A 168 0.52 -19.40 11.43
C LYS A 168 0.84 -20.85 11.81
N GLY A 169 0.32 -21.82 11.06
CA GLY A 169 0.66 -23.23 11.22
C GLY A 169 2.15 -23.49 11.00
N ASP A 170 2.74 -22.93 9.92
CA ASP A 170 4.17 -23.06 9.63
C ASP A 170 5.05 -22.55 10.78
N VAL A 171 4.69 -21.40 11.35
CA VAL A 171 5.42 -20.81 12.49
C VAL A 171 5.26 -21.64 13.76
N LEU A 172 4.05 -22.13 14.05
CA LEU A 172 3.79 -22.99 15.21
C LEU A 172 4.55 -24.31 15.13
N LEU A 173 4.56 -24.92 13.95
CA LEU A 173 5.30 -26.15 13.68
C LEU A 173 6.80 -25.93 13.88
N LYS A 174 7.37 -24.86 13.31
CA LYS A 174 8.78 -24.48 13.53
C LYS A 174 9.11 -24.19 15.01
N SER A 175 8.13 -23.73 15.79
CA SER A 175 8.29 -23.49 17.23
C SER A 175 8.10 -24.75 18.10
N GLY A 176 7.70 -25.87 17.51
CA GLY A 176 7.50 -27.17 18.19
C GLY A 176 6.08 -27.43 18.70
N ASP A 177 5.11 -26.56 18.41
CA ASP A 177 3.71 -26.73 18.82
C ASP A 177 2.89 -27.37 17.69
N GLU A 178 3.06 -28.68 17.51
CA GLU A 178 2.41 -29.44 16.43
C GLU A 178 0.88 -29.44 16.54
N THR A 179 0.34 -29.46 17.76
CA THR A 179 -1.12 -29.45 18.02
C THR A 179 -1.74 -28.13 17.59
N ALA A 180 -1.12 -27.01 17.96
CA ALA A 180 -1.58 -25.70 17.51
C ALA A 180 -1.36 -25.51 16.00
N ALA A 181 -0.26 -26.04 15.45
CA ALA A 181 0.00 -26.01 14.01
C ALA A 181 -1.10 -26.74 13.22
N LEU A 182 -1.47 -27.95 13.63
CA LEU A 182 -2.57 -28.72 13.04
C LEU A 182 -3.89 -27.94 13.08
N SER A 183 -4.17 -27.28 14.21
CA SER A 183 -5.37 -26.45 14.37
C SER A 183 -5.39 -25.26 13.41
N ALA A 184 -4.23 -24.60 13.22
CA ALA A 184 -4.09 -23.50 12.28
C ALA A 184 -4.23 -23.96 10.81
N TYR A 185 -3.65 -25.10 10.43
CA TYR A 185 -3.83 -25.65 9.08
C TYR A 185 -5.28 -26.05 8.79
N LYS A 186 -6.00 -26.61 9.77
CA LYS A 186 -7.44 -26.89 9.62
C LYS A 186 -8.25 -25.60 9.42
N ALA A 187 -7.91 -24.54 10.15
CA ALA A 187 -8.52 -23.23 9.95
C ALA A 187 -8.23 -22.67 8.55
N ALA A 188 -7.01 -22.85 8.04
CA ALA A 188 -6.65 -22.48 6.66
C ALA A 188 -7.47 -23.28 5.63
N GLN A 189 -7.64 -24.58 5.84
CA GLN A 189 -8.39 -25.46 4.92
C GLN A 189 -9.86 -25.09 4.87
N ALA A 190 -10.47 -24.74 6.01
CA ALA A 190 -11.88 -24.34 6.09
C ALA A 190 -12.23 -23.09 5.27
N VAL A 191 -11.25 -22.22 5.01
CA VAL A 191 -11.42 -20.99 4.21
C VAL A 191 -10.77 -21.08 2.82
N THR A 192 -10.22 -22.25 2.47
CA THR A 192 -9.62 -22.52 1.16
C THR A 192 -10.63 -23.31 0.32
N GLU A 193 -10.85 -22.89 -0.92
CA GLU A 193 -11.66 -23.70 -1.84
C GLU A 193 -10.95 -25.01 -2.16
N VAL A 194 -11.72 -26.10 -2.24
CA VAL A 194 -11.20 -27.45 -2.47
C VAL A 194 -10.32 -27.49 -3.75
N GLY A 195 -9.11 -28.03 -3.62
CA GLY A 195 -8.16 -28.17 -4.73
C GLY A 195 -7.31 -26.93 -5.03
N LYS A 196 -7.53 -25.79 -4.33
CA LYS A 196 -6.72 -24.57 -4.54
C LYS A 196 -5.38 -24.55 -3.80
N ASN A 197 -5.14 -25.44 -2.84
CA ASN A 197 -3.87 -25.47 -2.10
C ASN A 197 -3.40 -26.91 -1.76
N PRO A 198 -2.87 -27.67 -2.74
CA PRO A 198 -2.39 -29.04 -2.51
C PRO A 198 -1.28 -29.14 -1.46
N LEU A 199 -0.49 -28.08 -1.26
CA LEU A 199 0.57 -28.05 -0.25
C LEU A 199 0.01 -28.03 1.17
N LEU A 200 -1.14 -27.38 1.39
CA LEU A 200 -1.81 -27.40 2.68
C LEU A 200 -2.27 -28.82 3.06
N ASP A 201 -2.76 -29.59 2.08
CA ASP A 201 -3.14 -30.99 2.32
C ASP A 201 -1.93 -31.85 2.69
N VAL A 202 -0.77 -31.61 2.06
CA VAL A 202 0.50 -32.28 2.45
C VAL A 202 0.87 -31.95 3.90
N LYS A 203 0.86 -30.67 4.28
CA LYS A 203 1.18 -30.23 5.66
C LYS A 203 0.22 -30.83 6.70
N LEU A 204 -1.07 -30.95 6.36
CA LEU A 204 -2.06 -31.60 7.22
C LEU A 204 -1.77 -33.10 7.40
N ASN A 205 -1.41 -33.78 6.31
CA ASN A 205 -1.06 -35.21 6.35
C ASN A 205 0.22 -35.48 7.15
N GLU A 206 1.21 -34.58 7.09
CA GLU A 206 2.43 -34.65 7.91
C GLU A 206 2.15 -34.61 9.41
N LEU A 207 1.03 -34.02 9.83
CA LEU A 207 0.61 -33.93 11.24
C LEU A 207 -0.50 -34.92 11.61
N ALA A 208 -0.78 -35.92 10.77
CA ALA A 208 -1.85 -36.89 11.04
C ALA A 208 -1.61 -37.71 12.31
N HIS A 209 -0.34 -37.92 12.72
CA HIS A 209 0.01 -38.61 13.97
C HIS A 209 -0.38 -37.84 15.23
N VAL A 210 -0.56 -36.52 15.14
CA VAL A 210 -0.95 -35.65 16.26
C VAL A 210 -2.45 -35.73 16.55
N ALA A 211 -3.25 -36.23 15.59
CA ALA A 211 -4.70 -36.27 15.68
C ALA A 211 -5.24 -37.53 16.39
N GLY A 212 -4.38 -38.50 16.73
CA GLY A 212 -4.73 -39.76 17.42
C GLY A 212 -4.39 -39.73 18.90
#